data_AF-A0A800EWE5-F1
#
_entry.id   AF-A0A800EWE5-F1
#
_cell.length_a   1.000
_cell.length_b   1.000
_cell.length_c   1.000
_cell.angle_alpha   90.00
_cell.angle_beta   90.00
_cell.angle_gamma   90.00
#
_symmetry.space_group_name_H-M   'P 1'
#
loop_
_entity.id
_entity.type
_entity.pdbx_description
1 polymer ?
#
loop_
_entity_poly.entity_id
_entity_poly.type
_entity_poly.pdbx_seq_one_letter_code
_entity_poly.pdbx_strand_id
1 'polypeptide(L)'
;VDEVDNILIDEARTPLIISGPARDSSQEYQRFAQLARRLSQDEHFTIDDRSQAISLSEEGIELVERQLNVDNLYDPANYELTHFVENAIRAEFVYLRDKQYVVRDGEVLIVDENTGRLMIGRRYSDGLHQAIEAKEGVRVQRESITYATITLQNYFRMYDKLAGMTGTAATEAEELSKIYKLDVVAIPTNMPSRRDDQSDFVYKTEIGKMRAVVEEIAAESESGRPILVGTTSVERSEVLTDMLTRHGVGVEVLNAKNHAREATIIAQAGRPGAVTVSTNMAGRGTDIILGGNQDQLNISDDEWQQDHDRVIELGGLYVIGTSRHESRRIDNQLRGRAGRQGDPGETRFFTSTEDDMVKRFGGDRIKGIMSLVGLDDDVPIENRMITKAMSGAQSKVEGYHFEVRKNLVDYDDVVNSQRNEIYHMRKNALEAEGLKEAILIRVANEVQGIVSTGLVGDSADWDVDSMVGELRGLFELPQELAEPDDFFDFDSEEIEDL
;
A
#
# COMPACT_ATOMS: atom_id res chain seq x y z
N VAL A 1 -2.46 -8.08 18.61
CA VAL A 1 -2.76 -8.19 17.17
C VAL A 1 -2.99 -9.64 16.85
N ASP A 2 -4.25 -10.03 16.65
CA ASP A 2 -4.56 -11.34 16.07
C ASP A 2 -4.15 -11.33 14.58
N GLU A 3 -3.74 -12.48 14.06
CA GLU A 3 -3.27 -12.62 12.68
C GLU A 3 -2.14 -11.61 12.35
N VAL A 4 -1.18 -11.52 13.26
CA VAL A 4 -0.13 -10.48 13.28
C VAL A 4 0.68 -10.41 11.98
N ASP A 5 0.91 -11.55 11.33
CA ASP A 5 1.64 -11.61 10.06
C ASP A 5 0.84 -11.01 8.89
N ASN A 6 -0.48 -11.03 8.95
CA ASN A 6 -1.27 -10.35 7.92
C ASN A 6 -1.34 -8.85 8.17
N ILE A 7 -1.70 -8.44 9.39
CA ILE A 7 -1.90 -7.03 9.70
C ILE A 7 -0.58 -6.27 9.64
N LEU A 8 0.49 -6.81 10.25
CA LEU A 8 1.76 -6.09 10.40
C LEU A 8 2.73 -6.28 9.23
N ILE A 9 2.46 -7.20 8.30
CA ILE A 9 3.34 -7.49 7.15
C ILE A 9 2.59 -7.36 5.82
N ASP A 10 1.47 -8.07 5.62
CA ASP A 10 0.75 -8.05 4.33
C ASP A 10 0.01 -6.73 4.09
N GLU A 11 -0.76 -6.27 5.07
CA GLU A 11 -1.54 -5.02 4.99
C GLU A 11 -0.66 -3.78 5.20
N ALA A 12 0.48 -3.95 5.89
CA ALA A 12 1.46 -2.90 6.16
C ALA A 12 2.23 -2.42 4.91
N ARG A 13 1.78 -2.81 3.70
CA ARG A 13 2.28 -2.30 2.41
C ARG A 13 1.69 -0.93 2.05
N THR A 14 0.53 -0.58 2.59
CA THR A 14 -0.19 0.65 2.25
C THR A 14 -0.44 1.48 3.52
N PRO A 15 -0.13 2.79 3.52
CA PRO A 15 -0.45 3.66 4.64
C PRO A 15 -1.97 3.90 4.73
N LEU A 16 -2.42 4.24 5.94
CA LEU A 16 -3.78 4.73 6.17
C LEU A 16 -3.81 6.22 5.83
N ILE A 17 -4.65 6.60 4.87
CA ILE A 17 -4.72 7.97 4.34
C ILE A 17 -6.14 8.50 4.51
N ILE A 18 -6.26 9.70 5.08
CA ILE A 18 -7.46 10.52 5.02
C ILE A 18 -7.21 11.62 4.00
N SER A 19 -7.91 11.57 2.88
CA SER A 19 -7.86 12.63 1.88
C SER A 19 -9.12 13.49 1.91
N GLY A 20 -8.95 14.77 1.58
CA GLY A 20 -10.04 15.72 1.50
C GLY A 20 -9.86 16.69 0.33
N PRO A 21 -10.91 17.47 0.02
CA PRO A 21 -10.83 18.46 -1.04
C PRO A 21 -9.81 19.54 -0.66
N ALA A 22 -8.85 19.79 -1.54
CA ALA A 22 -7.94 20.92 -1.40
C ALA A 22 -8.69 22.26 -1.49
N ARG A 23 -7.98 23.34 -1.14
CA ARG A 23 -8.42 24.69 -1.52
C ARG A 23 -8.58 24.77 -3.04
N ASP A 24 -9.50 25.62 -3.47
CA ASP A 24 -9.82 25.73 -4.89
C ASP A 24 -8.73 26.54 -5.62
N SER A 25 -7.70 25.85 -6.09
CA SER A 25 -6.58 26.43 -6.84
C SER A 25 -6.82 26.46 -8.35
N SER A 26 -8.08 26.32 -8.80
CA SER A 26 -8.42 26.25 -10.23
C SER A 26 -7.93 27.47 -11.02
N GLN A 27 -7.92 28.65 -10.40
CA GLN A 27 -7.44 29.88 -11.04
C GLN A 27 -5.91 29.86 -11.21
N GLU A 28 -5.17 29.34 -10.22
CA GLU A 28 -3.71 29.20 -10.33
C GLU A 28 -3.36 28.24 -11.47
N TYR A 29 -3.98 27.07 -11.54
CA TYR A 29 -3.74 26.14 -12.66
C TYR A 29 -3.96 26.78 -14.03
N GLN A 30 -5.01 27.60 -14.18
CA GLN A 30 -5.25 28.34 -15.42
C GLN A 30 -4.19 29.40 -15.69
N ARG A 31 -3.74 30.13 -14.66
CA ARG A 31 -2.66 31.12 -14.75
C ARG A 31 -1.35 30.46 -15.18
N PHE A 32 -0.98 29.34 -14.55
CA PHE A 32 0.25 28.60 -14.85
C PHE A 32 0.20 27.89 -16.20
N ALA A 33 -0.95 27.37 -16.64
CA ALA A 33 -1.10 26.84 -18.00
C ALA A 33 -0.87 27.94 -19.08
N GLN A 34 -1.29 29.18 -18.82
CA GLN A 34 -1.00 30.30 -19.72
C GLN A 34 0.47 30.71 -19.70
N LEU A 35 1.12 30.64 -18.54
CA LEU A 35 2.55 30.88 -18.38
C LEU A 35 3.38 29.85 -19.16
N ALA A 36 3.05 28.56 -19.02
CA ALA A 36 3.77 27.47 -19.69
C ALA A 36 3.79 27.62 -21.22
N ARG A 37 2.72 28.11 -21.82
CA ARG A 37 2.64 28.39 -23.28
C ARG A 37 3.59 29.50 -23.77
N ARG A 38 4.10 30.33 -22.86
CA ARG A 38 5.07 31.39 -23.18
C ARG A 38 6.52 30.96 -22.99
N LEU A 39 6.73 29.84 -22.30
CA LEU A 39 8.04 29.25 -22.11
C LEU A 39 8.43 28.48 -23.37
N SER A 40 9.74 28.44 -23.63
CA SER A 40 10.34 27.71 -24.76
C SER A 40 11.34 26.71 -24.22
N GLN A 41 11.25 25.47 -24.68
CA GLN A 41 12.25 24.44 -24.40
C GLN A 41 13.60 24.85 -25.00
N ASP A 42 14.69 24.55 -24.29
CA ASP A 42 16.09 24.91 -24.60
C ASP A 42 16.48 26.39 -24.44
N GLU A 43 15.51 27.29 -24.20
CA GLU A 43 15.75 28.70 -23.86
C GLU A 43 15.39 28.98 -22.40
N HIS A 44 14.20 28.58 -21.97
CA HIS A 44 13.67 28.85 -20.63
C HIS A 44 13.72 27.64 -19.69
N PHE A 45 13.75 26.43 -20.23
CA PHE A 45 13.85 25.20 -19.44
C PHE A 45 14.38 24.03 -20.28
N THR A 46 14.85 23.01 -19.59
CA THR A 46 15.26 21.72 -20.17
C THR A 46 14.48 20.58 -19.52
N ILE A 47 14.30 19.49 -20.26
CA ILE A 47 13.65 18.27 -19.77
C ILE A 47 14.64 17.13 -19.95
N ASP A 48 14.95 16.40 -18.87
CA ASP A 48 15.78 15.20 -18.95
C ASP A 48 15.00 14.03 -19.56
N ASP A 49 15.48 13.49 -20.67
CA ASP A 49 14.78 12.43 -21.42
C ASP A 49 14.51 11.15 -20.61
N ARG A 50 15.33 10.86 -19.58
CA ARG A 50 15.21 9.63 -18.77
C ARG A 50 14.33 9.81 -17.53
N SER A 51 14.59 10.84 -16.76
CA SER A 51 13.93 11.12 -15.48
C SER A 51 12.70 11.99 -15.64
N GLN A 52 12.53 12.65 -16.79
CA GLN A 52 11.50 13.66 -17.03
C GLN A 52 11.56 14.81 -16.01
N ALA A 53 12.73 15.00 -15.39
CA ALA A 53 12.98 16.13 -14.51
C ALA A 53 13.05 17.42 -15.35
N ILE A 54 12.39 18.46 -14.87
CA ILE A 54 12.37 19.78 -15.50
C ILE A 54 13.40 20.64 -14.77
N SER A 55 14.25 21.35 -15.51
CA SER A 55 15.20 22.30 -14.94
C SER A 55 15.06 23.63 -15.66
N LEU A 56 14.70 24.68 -14.92
CA LEU A 56 14.58 26.03 -15.44
C LEU A 56 15.98 26.63 -15.70
N SER A 57 16.13 27.39 -16.78
CA SER A 57 17.32 28.24 -17.00
C SER A 57 17.20 29.54 -16.20
N GLU A 58 18.28 30.32 -16.10
CA GLU A 58 18.26 31.65 -15.49
C GLU A 58 17.22 32.54 -16.18
N GLU A 59 17.15 32.54 -17.51
CA GLU A 59 16.14 33.30 -18.26
C GLU A 59 14.71 32.83 -17.97
N GLY A 60 14.51 31.51 -17.80
CA GLY A 60 13.23 30.94 -17.43
C GLY A 60 12.77 31.36 -16.04
N ILE A 61 13.68 31.34 -15.07
CA ILE A 61 13.42 31.78 -13.69
C ILE A 61 13.00 33.24 -13.68
N GLU A 62 13.78 34.13 -14.32
CA GLU A 62 13.45 35.56 -14.37
C GLU A 62 12.10 35.85 -15.04
N LEU A 63 11.73 35.08 -16.07
CA LEU A 63 10.45 35.26 -16.75
C LEU A 63 9.28 34.85 -15.85
N VAL A 64 9.43 33.71 -15.17
CA VAL A 64 8.45 33.19 -14.22
C VAL A 64 8.29 34.17 -13.06
N GLU A 65 9.38 34.61 -12.44
CA GLU A 65 9.40 35.58 -11.33
C GLU A 65 8.70 36.88 -11.69
N ARG A 66 9.02 37.47 -12.85
CA ARG A 66 8.36 38.69 -13.35
C ARG A 66 6.86 38.50 -13.58
N GLN A 67 6.44 37.35 -14.10
CA GLN A 67 5.04 37.09 -14.39
C GLN A 67 4.23 36.71 -13.14
N LEU A 68 4.91 36.18 -12.13
CA LEU A 68 4.34 35.88 -10.82
C LEU A 68 4.40 37.06 -9.84
N ASN A 69 5.25 38.05 -10.12
CA ASN A 69 5.58 39.18 -9.26
C ASN A 69 6.14 38.71 -7.91
N VAL A 70 7.15 37.82 -7.97
CA VAL A 70 7.90 37.31 -6.82
C VAL A 70 9.39 37.57 -7.04
N ASP A 71 10.11 37.85 -5.96
CA ASP A 71 11.54 38.19 -6.04
C ASP A 71 12.44 36.95 -6.20
N ASN A 72 12.05 35.83 -5.61
CA ASN A 72 12.76 34.55 -5.72
C ASN A 72 11.77 33.38 -5.76
N LEU A 73 11.73 32.66 -6.88
CA LEU A 73 10.86 31.49 -7.07
C LEU A 73 11.19 30.34 -6.10
N TYR A 74 12.45 30.17 -5.74
CA TYR A 74 12.93 29.06 -4.91
C TYR A 74 12.98 29.38 -3.41
N ASP A 75 12.43 30.52 -2.99
CA ASP A 75 12.22 30.80 -1.58
C ASP A 75 11.32 29.73 -0.93
N PRO A 76 11.62 29.21 0.28
CA PRO A 76 10.75 28.28 1.00
C PRO A 76 9.27 28.73 1.09
N ALA A 77 9.00 30.03 1.11
CA ALA A 77 7.64 30.58 1.10
C ALA A 77 6.90 30.34 -0.22
N ASN A 78 7.61 30.14 -1.33
CA ASN A 78 7.09 30.02 -2.69
C ASN A 78 7.06 28.57 -3.22
N TYR A 79 7.30 27.57 -2.37
CA TYR A 79 7.35 26.15 -2.76
C TYR A 79 6.14 25.69 -3.60
N GLU A 80 4.92 26.13 -3.25
CA GLU A 80 3.71 25.79 -4.02
C GLU A 80 3.74 26.36 -5.45
N LEU A 81 4.32 27.55 -5.65
CA LEU A 81 4.41 28.18 -6.98
C LEU A 81 5.32 27.38 -7.89
N THR A 82 6.48 26.96 -7.39
CA THR A 82 7.42 26.10 -8.12
C THR A 82 6.74 24.81 -8.58
N HIS A 83 5.94 24.20 -7.71
CA HIS A 83 5.15 23.01 -8.05
C HIS A 83 4.16 23.25 -9.19
N PHE A 84 3.45 24.37 -9.18
CA PHE A 84 2.53 24.72 -10.27
C PHE A 84 3.26 24.97 -11.60
N VAL A 85 4.44 25.61 -11.58
CA VAL A 85 5.26 25.84 -12.78
C VAL A 85 5.70 24.51 -13.39
N GLU A 86 6.28 23.63 -12.59
CA GLU A 86 6.75 22.32 -13.05
C GLU A 86 5.62 21.48 -13.64
N ASN A 87 4.47 21.42 -12.96
CA ASN A 87 3.31 20.70 -13.46
C ASN A 87 2.73 21.31 -14.74
N ALA A 88 2.72 22.64 -14.88
CA ALA A 88 2.25 23.29 -16.09
C ALA A 88 3.19 23.04 -17.28
N ILE A 89 4.51 23.08 -17.07
CA ILE A 89 5.49 22.72 -18.11
C ILE A 89 5.36 21.24 -18.48
N ARG A 90 5.25 20.35 -17.48
CA ARG A 90 5.06 18.91 -17.71
C ARG A 90 3.77 18.65 -18.50
N ALA A 91 2.67 19.27 -18.12
CA ALA A 91 1.41 19.16 -18.84
C ALA A 91 1.54 19.67 -20.28
N GLU A 92 2.22 20.81 -20.52
CA GLU A 92 2.34 21.40 -21.85
C GLU A 92 3.25 20.59 -22.79
N PHE A 93 4.45 20.23 -22.34
CA PHE A 93 5.52 19.71 -23.20
C PHE A 93 5.70 18.18 -23.14
N VAL A 94 5.35 17.52 -22.03
CA VAL A 94 5.54 16.06 -21.87
C VAL A 94 4.26 15.30 -22.21
N TYR A 95 3.13 15.75 -21.66
CA TYR A 95 1.84 15.08 -21.84
C TYR A 95 1.11 15.67 -23.05
N LEU A 96 1.14 14.92 -24.16
CA LEU A 96 0.57 15.34 -25.42
C LEU A 96 -0.80 14.70 -25.61
N ARG A 97 -1.73 15.53 -26.07
CA ARG A 97 -3.06 15.09 -26.48
C ARG A 97 -2.96 14.05 -27.60
N ASP A 98 -3.86 13.06 -27.56
CA ASP A 98 -3.93 11.91 -28.45
C ASP A 98 -2.72 10.96 -28.40
N LYS A 99 -1.84 11.14 -27.41
CA LYS A 99 -0.78 10.17 -27.06
C LYS A 99 -0.97 9.65 -25.64
N GLN A 100 -0.80 10.50 -24.64
CA GLN A 100 -0.91 10.11 -23.22
C GLN A 100 -2.33 10.27 -22.67
N TYR A 101 -3.13 11.17 -23.24
CA TYR A 101 -4.53 11.38 -22.86
C TYR A 101 -5.37 11.84 -24.04
N VAL A 102 -6.68 11.75 -23.90
CA VAL A 102 -7.67 12.36 -24.80
C VAL A 102 -8.64 13.21 -24.00
N VAL A 103 -9.24 14.21 -24.65
CA VAL A 103 -10.32 15.02 -24.05
C VAL A 103 -11.64 14.59 -24.67
N ARG A 104 -12.58 14.13 -23.84
CA ARG A 104 -13.91 13.70 -24.27
C ARG A 104 -14.95 14.14 -23.26
N ASP A 105 -16.08 14.65 -23.77
CA ASP A 105 -17.22 15.11 -22.95
C ASP A 105 -16.83 16.15 -21.86
N GLY A 106 -15.77 16.92 -22.11
CA GLY A 106 -15.25 17.89 -21.16
C GLY A 106 -14.48 17.25 -19.99
N GLU A 107 -13.91 16.06 -20.17
CA GLU A 107 -13.05 15.39 -19.20
C GLU A 107 -11.74 14.90 -19.87
N VAL A 108 -10.66 14.88 -19.10
CA VAL A 108 -9.36 14.32 -19.50
C VAL A 108 -9.34 12.84 -19.17
N LEU A 109 -9.20 11.99 -20.19
CA LEU A 109 -9.13 10.53 -20.05
C LEU A 109 -7.73 10.04 -20.41
N ILE A 110 -7.10 9.30 -19.50
CA ILE A 110 -5.75 8.77 -19.71
C ILE A 110 -5.79 7.63 -20.73
N VAL A 111 -4.81 7.60 -21.63
CA VAL A 111 -4.59 6.50 -22.59
C VAL A 111 -3.45 5.62 -22.09
N ASP A 112 -3.67 4.32 -22.05
CA ASP A 112 -2.61 3.34 -21.78
C ASP A 112 -1.64 3.28 -22.98
N GLU A 113 -0.35 3.56 -22.73
CA GLU A 113 0.66 3.67 -23.79
C GLU A 113 0.89 2.36 -24.58
N ASN A 114 0.64 1.21 -23.96
CA ASN A 114 0.88 -0.09 -24.58
C ASN A 114 -0.33 -0.58 -25.38
N THR A 115 -1.53 -0.27 -24.91
CA THR A 115 -2.78 -0.86 -25.45
C THR A 115 -3.66 0.15 -26.18
N GLY A 116 -3.41 1.45 -26.02
CA GLY A 116 -4.25 2.53 -26.55
C GLY A 116 -5.64 2.60 -25.89
N ARG A 117 -5.87 1.87 -24.80
CA ARG A 117 -7.17 1.82 -24.12
C ARG A 117 -7.34 3.04 -23.20
N LEU A 118 -8.59 3.51 -23.10
CA LEU A 118 -8.96 4.58 -22.18
C LEU A 118 -9.08 4.05 -20.74
N MET A 119 -8.34 4.67 -19.82
CA MET A 119 -8.34 4.34 -18.39
C MET A 119 -9.35 5.22 -17.64
N ILE A 120 -10.63 4.88 -17.77
CA ILE A 120 -11.75 5.61 -17.13
C ILE A 120 -11.61 5.54 -15.61
N GLY A 121 -11.81 6.68 -14.93
CA GLY A 121 -11.73 6.80 -13.48
C GLY A 121 -10.31 6.93 -12.91
N ARG A 122 -9.27 6.88 -13.76
CA ARG A 122 -7.90 7.16 -13.34
C ARG A 122 -7.55 8.62 -13.56
N ARG A 123 -6.77 9.18 -12.63
CA ARG A 123 -6.25 10.54 -12.70
C ARG A 123 -4.74 10.50 -12.45
N TYR A 124 -4.02 11.47 -13.00
CA TYR A 124 -2.62 11.67 -12.64
C TYR A 124 -2.55 12.28 -11.23
N SER A 125 -1.54 11.89 -10.46
CA SER A 125 -1.32 12.39 -9.10
C SER A 125 -0.64 13.76 -9.10
N ASP A 126 -0.55 14.36 -7.91
CA ASP A 126 0.35 15.48 -7.63
C ASP A 126 0.09 16.74 -8.46
N GLY A 127 -1.19 17.08 -8.68
CA GLY A 127 -1.60 18.27 -9.42
C GLY A 127 -1.48 18.19 -10.95
N LEU A 128 -0.79 17.18 -11.49
CA LEU A 128 -0.57 17.05 -12.93
C LEU A 128 -1.87 16.91 -13.73
N HIS A 129 -2.86 16.19 -13.20
CA HIS A 129 -4.13 16.02 -13.91
C HIS A 129 -4.88 17.35 -14.03
N GLN A 130 -4.85 18.17 -12.98
CA GLN A 130 -5.42 19.52 -12.95
C GLN A 130 -4.68 20.47 -13.90
N ALA A 131 -3.36 20.35 -13.98
CA ALA A 131 -2.56 21.10 -14.95
C ALA A 131 -2.93 20.74 -16.40
N ILE A 132 -3.19 19.46 -16.71
CA ILE A 132 -3.66 19.03 -18.04
C ILE A 132 -5.10 19.53 -18.30
N GLU A 133 -5.99 19.46 -17.31
CA GLU A 133 -7.35 20.01 -17.41
C GLU A 133 -7.29 21.52 -17.74
N ALA A 134 -6.42 22.28 -17.06
CA ALA A 134 -6.22 23.70 -17.32
C ALA A 134 -5.59 23.98 -18.69
N LYS A 135 -4.59 23.19 -19.10
CA LYS A 135 -3.99 23.24 -20.44
C LYS A 135 -5.04 23.12 -21.54
N GLU A 136 -5.95 22.16 -21.42
CA GLU A 136 -6.98 21.88 -22.42
C GLU A 136 -8.22 22.80 -22.30
N GLY A 137 -8.24 23.71 -21.32
CA GLY A 137 -9.39 24.59 -21.07
C GLY A 137 -10.62 23.85 -20.55
N VAL A 138 -10.42 22.68 -19.96
CA VAL A 138 -11.45 21.86 -19.31
C VAL A 138 -11.71 22.38 -17.90
N ARG A 139 -12.88 22.04 -17.32
CA ARG A 139 -13.18 22.37 -15.92
C ARG A 139 -12.16 21.67 -15.01
N VAL A 140 -11.27 22.46 -14.42
CA VAL A 140 -10.32 21.99 -13.41
C VAL A 140 -11.10 21.51 -12.19
N GLN A 141 -10.91 20.25 -11.82
CA GLN A 141 -11.51 19.73 -10.59
C GLN A 141 -10.55 19.94 -9.42
N ARG A 142 -11.10 20.07 -8.21
CA ARG A 142 -10.29 20.22 -7.01
C ARG A 142 -9.36 19.02 -6.84
N GLU A 143 -8.15 19.31 -6.39
CA GLU A 143 -7.23 18.29 -5.92
C GLU A 143 -7.76 17.59 -4.67
N SER A 144 -7.32 16.36 -4.51
CA SER A 144 -7.48 15.62 -3.28
C SER A 144 -6.14 15.66 -2.55
N ILE A 145 -6.07 16.37 -1.43
CA ILE A 145 -4.87 16.42 -0.59
C ILE A 145 -5.01 15.49 0.60
N THR A 146 -3.88 15.00 1.10
CA THR A 146 -3.83 14.16 2.30
C THR A 146 -3.90 15.04 3.55
N TYR A 147 -4.98 14.93 4.32
CA TYR A 147 -5.14 15.63 5.60
C TYR A 147 -4.41 14.93 6.75
N ALA A 148 -4.40 13.60 6.72
CA ALA A 148 -3.70 12.80 7.70
C ALA A 148 -3.25 11.50 7.05
N THR A 149 -2.06 11.06 7.41
CA THR A 149 -1.52 9.76 7.01
C THR A 149 -0.79 9.13 8.18
N ILE A 150 -0.87 7.81 8.28
CA ILE A 150 -0.07 7.01 9.22
C ILE A 150 0.14 5.62 8.63
N THR A 151 1.36 5.09 8.70
CA THR A 151 1.60 3.67 8.38
C THR A 151 1.08 2.76 9.49
N LEU A 152 0.66 1.53 9.16
CA LEU A 152 0.28 0.55 10.19
C LEU A 152 1.43 0.29 11.16
N GLN A 153 2.67 0.33 10.66
CA GLN A 153 3.89 0.22 11.43
C GLN A 153 3.93 1.27 12.55
N ASN A 154 3.89 2.55 12.20
CA ASN A 154 3.95 3.63 13.18
C ASN A 154 2.70 3.70 14.05
N TYR A 155 1.52 3.36 13.52
CA TYR A 155 0.31 3.26 14.33
C TYR A 155 0.46 2.25 15.48
N PHE A 156 0.92 1.03 15.20
CA PHE A 156 1.09 0.01 16.24
C PHE A 156 2.28 0.29 17.17
N ARG A 157 3.31 1.02 16.72
CA ARG A 157 4.43 1.48 17.56
C ARG A 157 4.01 2.49 18.63
N MET A 158 2.83 3.13 18.50
CA MET A 158 2.31 4.04 19.52
C MET A 158 1.82 3.34 20.79
N TYR A 159 1.62 2.02 20.75
CA TYR A 159 1.13 1.26 21.91
C TYR A 159 2.29 0.93 22.86
N ASP A 160 2.14 1.22 24.16
CA ASP A 160 3.12 0.88 25.20
C ASP A 160 3.48 -0.61 25.23
N LYS A 161 2.49 -1.46 24.92
CA LYS A 161 2.65 -2.90 24.86
C LYS A 161 2.03 -3.44 23.57
N LEU A 162 2.87 -4.00 22.72
CA LEU A 162 2.48 -4.69 21.50
C LEU A 162 2.75 -6.19 21.64
N ALA A 163 1.77 -7.01 21.30
CA ALA A 163 1.89 -8.46 21.22
C ALA A 163 0.96 -8.97 20.12
N GLY A 164 1.25 -10.16 19.58
CA GLY A 164 0.41 -10.76 18.55
C GLY A 164 0.49 -12.28 18.50
N MET A 165 -0.43 -12.88 17.75
CA MET A 165 -0.51 -14.32 17.53
C MET A 165 -0.80 -14.62 16.07
N THR A 166 -0.28 -15.74 15.59
CA THR A 166 -0.53 -16.30 14.25
C THR A 166 0.09 -17.70 14.18
N GLY A 167 -0.36 -18.53 13.24
CA GLY A 167 0.26 -19.83 12.96
C GLY A 167 1.59 -19.74 12.20
N THR A 168 1.92 -18.59 11.61
CA THR A 168 2.98 -18.52 10.58
C THR A 168 3.98 -17.36 10.72
N ALA A 169 4.21 -16.84 11.94
CA ALA A 169 5.12 -15.71 12.17
C ALA A 169 6.62 -16.06 12.06
N ALA A 170 6.99 -17.34 12.16
CA ALA A 170 8.40 -17.74 12.23
C ALA A 170 9.24 -17.30 11.02
N THR A 171 8.63 -17.21 9.83
CA THR A 171 9.33 -16.75 8.62
C THR A 171 9.61 -15.25 8.64
N GLU A 172 8.77 -14.46 9.32
CA GLU A 172 8.85 -12.99 9.37
C GLU A 172 9.49 -12.48 10.68
N ALA A 173 10.10 -13.37 11.46
CA ALA A 173 10.65 -13.04 12.78
C ALA A 173 11.69 -11.90 12.73
N GLU A 174 12.51 -11.87 11.68
CA GLU A 174 13.49 -10.81 11.49
C GLU A 174 12.83 -9.45 11.22
N GLU A 175 11.77 -9.41 10.40
CA GLU A 175 11.02 -8.18 10.11
C GLU A 175 10.27 -7.69 11.36
N LEU A 176 9.57 -8.59 12.06
CA LEU A 176 8.85 -8.28 13.29
C LEU A 176 9.79 -7.74 14.38
N SER A 177 10.98 -8.32 14.52
CA SER A 177 11.99 -7.85 15.45
C SER A 177 12.57 -6.50 15.04
N LYS A 178 12.89 -6.30 13.75
CA LYS A 178 13.49 -5.03 13.27
C LYS A 178 12.54 -3.85 13.39
N ILE A 179 11.32 -4.00 12.87
CA ILE A 179 10.33 -2.91 12.75
C ILE A 179 9.58 -2.69 14.07
N TYR A 180 9.11 -3.77 14.71
CA TYR A 180 8.19 -3.68 15.85
C TYR A 180 8.81 -4.06 17.20
N LYS A 181 10.08 -4.49 17.21
CA LYS A 181 10.75 -5.03 18.41
C LYS A 181 10.00 -6.22 19.03
N LEU A 182 9.37 -7.02 18.16
CA LEU A 182 8.64 -8.22 18.56
C LEU A 182 9.48 -9.47 18.33
N ASP A 183 9.70 -10.24 19.41
CA ASP A 183 10.27 -11.57 19.33
C ASP A 183 9.20 -12.60 18.95
N VAL A 184 9.58 -13.58 18.12
CA VAL A 184 8.68 -14.66 17.71
C VAL A 184 9.05 -15.93 18.46
N VAL A 185 8.09 -16.46 19.22
CA VAL A 185 8.22 -17.72 19.95
C VAL A 185 7.27 -18.75 19.34
N ALA A 186 7.84 -19.86 18.85
CA ALA A 186 7.05 -20.99 18.36
C ALA A 186 6.50 -21.80 19.54
N ILE A 187 5.18 -21.77 19.74
CA ILE A 187 4.51 -22.54 20.78
C ILE A 187 4.31 -23.99 20.29
N PRO A 188 4.68 -25.02 21.07
CA PRO A 188 4.42 -26.40 20.70
C PRO A 188 2.93 -26.66 20.45
N THR A 189 2.63 -27.52 19.46
CA THR A 189 1.25 -27.92 19.20
C THR A 189 0.72 -28.80 20.35
N ASN A 190 -0.59 -28.74 20.58
CA ASN A 190 -1.26 -29.60 21.57
C ASN A 190 -1.09 -31.09 21.23
N MET A 191 -1.26 -31.42 19.93
CA MET A 191 -1.09 -32.76 19.38
C MET A 191 -0.06 -32.73 18.23
N PRO A 192 0.73 -33.80 18.02
CA PRO A 192 1.63 -33.90 16.88
C PRO A 192 0.84 -33.87 15.56
N SER A 193 1.32 -33.11 14.57
CA SER A 193 0.70 -33.08 13.24
C SER A 193 0.84 -34.44 12.55
N ARG A 194 -0.27 -34.92 11.97
CA ARG A 194 -0.33 -36.09 11.09
C ARG A 194 -0.60 -35.72 9.63
N ARG A 195 -0.44 -34.44 9.28
CA ARG A 195 -0.62 -33.93 7.93
C ARG A 195 0.49 -34.43 7.02
N ASP A 196 0.12 -34.94 5.84
CA ASP A 196 1.06 -35.31 4.78
C ASP A 196 1.14 -34.21 3.72
N ASP A 197 2.29 -33.53 3.65
CA ASP A 197 2.54 -32.45 2.69
C ASP A 197 3.24 -33.02 1.45
N GLN A 198 2.48 -33.24 0.38
CA GLN A 198 2.95 -33.82 -0.87
C GLN A 198 3.83 -32.85 -1.67
N SER A 199 4.65 -33.40 -2.56
CA SER A 199 5.42 -32.59 -3.51
C SER A 199 4.50 -31.92 -4.53
N ASP A 200 4.88 -30.72 -4.99
CA ASP A 200 4.10 -30.00 -5.99
C ASP A 200 4.08 -30.74 -7.33
N PHE A 201 2.93 -30.67 -8.01
CA PHE A 201 2.83 -30.97 -9.44
C PHE A 201 3.10 -29.70 -10.23
N VAL A 202 3.99 -29.78 -11.22
CA VAL A 202 4.32 -28.65 -12.09
C VAL A 202 3.94 -28.98 -13.52
N TYR A 203 3.02 -28.20 -14.07
CA TYR A 203 2.49 -28.33 -15.42
C TYR A 203 3.08 -27.29 -16.35
N LYS A 204 3.03 -27.60 -17.65
CA LYS A 204 3.52 -26.70 -18.67
C LYS A 204 2.58 -25.53 -18.91
N THR A 205 1.30 -25.81 -19.07
CA THR A 205 0.28 -24.80 -19.37
C THR A 205 -0.71 -24.65 -18.20
N GLU A 206 -1.34 -23.48 -18.14
CA GLU A 206 -2.41 -23.23 -17.16
C GLU A 206 -3.61 -24.16 -17.39
N ILE A 207 -3.93 -24.44 -18.65
CA ILE A 207 -5.07 -25.29 -19.01
C ILE A 207 -4.83 -26.75 -18.60
N GLY A 208 -3.63 -27.29 -18.84
CA GLY A 208 -3.27 -28.65 -18.42
C GLY A 208 -3.33 -28.80 -16.91
N LYS A 209 -2.80 -27.82 -16.16
CA LYS A 209 -2.93 -27.73 -14.71
C LYS A 209 -4.40 -27.76 -14.26
N MET A 210 -5.23 -26.89 -14.82
CA MET A 210 -6.65 -26.77 -14.41
C MET A 210 -7.43 -28.05 -14.67
N ARG A 211 -7.17 -28.74 -15.79
CA ARG A 211 -7.78 -30.04 -16.08
C ARG A 211 -7.38 -31.09 -15.04
N ALA A 212 -6.08 -31.20 -14.73
CA ALA A 212 -5.61 -32.15 -13.74
C ALA A 212 -6.14 -31.88 -12.33
N VAL A 213 -6.24 -30.60 -11.94
CA VAL A 213 -6.88 -30.20 -10.67
C VAL A 213 -8.35 -30.68 -10.62
N VAL A 214 -9.10 -30.51 -11.71
CA VAL A 214 -10.49 -30.95 -11.78
C VAL A 214 -10.62 -32.46 -11.72
N GLU A 215 -9.74 -33.20 -12.42
CA GLU A 215 -9.70 -34.67 -12.39
C GLU A 215 -9.37 -35.20 -10.97
N GLU A 216 -8.39 -34.60 -10.30
CA GLU A 216 -8.03 -34.93 -8.92
C GLU A 216 -9.22 -34.68 -7.97
N ILE A 217 -9.86 -33.51 -8.06
CA ILE A 217 -11.01 -33.17 -7.22
C ILE A 217 -12.19 -34.12 -7.47
N ALA A 218 -12.46 -34.46 -8.72
CA ALA A 218 -13.54 -35.38 -9.07
C ALA A 218 -13.29 -36.78 -8.48
N ALA A 219 -12.07 -37.31 -8.62
CA ALA A 219 -11.71 -38.61 -8.07
C ALA A 219 -11.82 -38.67 -6.54
N GLU A 220 -11.30 -37.66 -5.84
CA GLU A 220 -11.36 -37.60 -4.38
C GLU A 220 -12.80 -37.32 -3.89
N SER A 221 -13.57 -36.50 -4.61
CA SER A 221 -14.97 -36.21 -4.29
C SER A 221 -15.86 -37.45 -4.45
N GLU A 222 -15.59 -38.34 -5.41
CA GLU A 222 -16.32 -39.61 -5.57
C GLU A 222 -16.16 -40.53 -4.34
N SER A 223 -15.00 -40.48 -3.67
CA SER A 223 -14.77 -41.20 -2.41
C SER A 223 -15.52 -40.58 -1.21
N GLY A 224 -15.96 -39.32 -1.36
CA GLY A 224 -16.60 -38.54 -0.30
C GLY A 224 -15.61 -37.84 0.65
N ARG A 225 -14.35 -37.67 0.25
CA ARG A 225 -13.35 -36.93 1.05
C ARG A 225 -13.63 -35.43 0.95
N PRO A 226 -13.57 -34.66 2.06
CA PRO A 226 -13.69 -33.21 1.99
C PRO A 226 -12.45 -32.57 1.38
N ILE A 227 -12.67 -31.55 0.53
CA ILE A 227 -11.63 -30.89 -0.25
C ILE A 227 -11.75 -29.37 -0.09
N LEU A 228 -10.62 -28.73 0.24
CA LEU A 228 -10.47 -27.28 0.19
C LEU A 228 -9.50 -26.91 -0.93
N VAL A 229 -9.95 -26.09 -1.87
CA VAL A 229 -9.13 -25.62 -2.99
C VAL A 229 -8.83 -24.14 -2.82
N GLY A 230 -7.55 -23.78 -2.75
CA GLY A 230 -7.09 -22.40 -2.70
C GLY A 230 -6.65 -21.89 -4.07
N THR A 231 -7.25 -20.80 -4.53
CA THR A 231 -6.86 -20.08 -5.76
C THR A 231 -6.29 -18.70 -5.42
N THR A 232 -5.62 -18.06 -6.38
CA THR A 232 -5.02 -16.72 -6.19
C THR A 232 -5.92 -15.56 -6.62
N SER A 233 -7.00 -15.84 -7.38
CA SER A 233 -7.90 -14.79 -7.88
C SER A 233 -9.34 -15.28 -8.04
N VAL A 234 -10.29 -14.34 -7.95
CA VAL A 234 -11.72 -14.61 -8.14
C VAL A 234 -12.01 -15.20 -9.51
N GLU A 235 -11.39 -14.67 -10.55
CA GLU A 235 -11.52 -15.17 -11.93
C GLU A 235 -11.11 -16.65 -12.03
N ARG A 236 -9.97 -17.04 -11.43
CA ARG A 236 -9.52 -18.44 -11.44
C ARG A 236 -10.47 -19.34 -10.66
N SER A 237 -11.02 -18.87 -9.54
CA SER A 237 -12.05 -19.61 -8.81
C SER A 237 -13.32 -19.81 -9.62
N GLU A 238 -13.78 -18.80 -10.35
CA GLU A 238 -14.97 -18.91 -11.21
C GLU A 238 -14.74 -19.92 -12.34
N VAL A 239 -13.60 -19.82 -13.03
CA VAL A 239 -13.23 -20.77 -14.09
C VAL A 239 -13.17 -22.21 -13.56
N LEU A 240 -12.52 -22.42 -12.41
CA LEU A 240 -12.42 -23.74 -11.79
C LEU A 240 -13.81 -24.27 -11.40
N THR A 241 -14.65 -23.42 -10.81
CA THR A 241 -16.01 -23.79 -10.40
C THR A 241 -16.86 -24.20 -11.58
N ASP A 242 -16.78 -23.47 -12.70
CA ASP A 242 -17.46 -23.82 -13.94
C ASP A 242 -17.01 -25.19 -14.48
N MET A 243 -15.70 -25.47 -14.42
CA MET A 243 -15.15 -26.76 -14.86
C MET A 243 -15.61 -27.90 -13.95
N LEU A 244 -15.62 -27.72 -12.63
CA LEU A 244 -16.09 -28.71 -11.65
C LEU A 244 -17.60 -28.98 -11.80
N THR A 245 -18.39 -27.93 -12.00
CA THR A 245 -19.84 -28.05 -12.20
C THR A 245 -20.17 -28.87 -13.46
N ARG A 246 -19.40 -28.70 -14.54
CA ARG A 246 -19.53 -29.51 -15.77
C ARG A 246 -19.17 -30.99 -15.56
N HIS A 247 -18.32 -31.29 -14.57
CA HIS A 247 -17.98 -32.65 -14.15
C HIS A 247 -18.97 -33.23 -13.12
N GLY A 248 -20.01 -32.48 -12.75
CA GLY A 248 -21.03 -32.94 -11.80
C GLY A 248 -20.62 -32.84 -10.33
N VAL A 249 -19.54 -32.13 -10.01
CA VAL A 249 -19.09 -31.91 -8.63
C VAL A 249 -19.79 -30.67 -8.07
N GLY A 250 -20.47 -30.83 -6.93
CA GLY A 250 -21.09 -29.71 -6.21
C GLY A 250 -20.04 -28.92 -5.43
N VAL A 251 -19.97 -27.61 -5.65
CA VAL A 251 -18.91 -26.74 -5.10
C VAL A 251 -19.50 -25.52 -4.42
N GLU A 252 -18.96 -25.18 -3.26
CA GLU A 252 -19.19 -23.90 -2.58
C GLU A 252 -18.01 -22.95 -2.82
N VAL A 253 -18.29 -21.69 -3.16
CA VAL A 253 -17.25 -20.69 -3.52
C VAL A 253 -17.20 -19.55 -2.53
N LEU A 254 -15.98 -19.19 -2.11
CA LEU A 254 -15.70 -18.09 -1.19
C LEU A 254 -14.83 -17.07 -1.89
N ASN A 255 -15.33 -15.83 -1.99
CA ASN A 255 -14.68 -14.75 -2.73
C ASN A 255 -14.37 -13.50 -1.88
N ALA A 256 -14.36 -13.64 -0.56
CA ALA A 256 -14.11 -12.57 0.42
C ALA A 256 -15.08 -11.37 0.31
N LYS A 257 -16.31 -11.58 -0.18
CA LYS A 257 -17.34 -10.53 -0.29
C LYS A 257 -18.28 -10.52 0.90
N ASN A 258 -18.56 -11.66 1.53
CA ASN A 258 -19.51 -11.74 2.64
C ASN A 258 -18.98 -12.66 3.75
N HIS A 259 -18.23 -12.07 4.67
CA HIS A 259 -17.55 -12.79 5.75
C HIS A 259 -18.50 -13.65 6.60
N ALA A 260 -19.70 -13.15 6.91
CA ALA A 260 -20.64 -13.88 7.76
C ALA A 260 -21.15 -15.16 7.08
N ARG A 261 -21.53 -15.08 5.81
CA ARG A 261 -21.97 -16.25 5.04
C ARG A 261 -20.82 -17.20 4.75
N GLU A 262 -19.65 -16.67 4.43
CA GLU A 262 -18.45 -17.46 4.14
C GLU A 262 -17.99 -18.25 5.37
N ALA A 263 -18.08 -17.67 6.57
CA ALA A 263 -17.79 -18.37 7.83
C ALA A 263 -18.71 -19.59 8.02
N THR A 264 -20.02 -19.45 7.75
CA THR A 264 -20.96 -20.58 7.81
C THR A 264 -20.57 -21.69 6.83
N ILE A 265 -20.17 -21.33 5.60
CA ILE A 265 -19.76 -22.33 4.58
C ILE A 265 -18.48 -23.04 5.01
N ILE A 266 -17.46 -22.31 5.44
CA ILE A 266 -16.18 -22.88 5.87
C ILE A 266 -16.31 -23.80 7.08
N ALA A 267 -17.15 -23.42 8.05
CA ALA A 267 -17.43 -24.24 9.22
C ALA A 267 -17.98 -25.63 8.83
N GLN A 268 -18.56 -25.76 7.62
CA GLN A 268 -19.10 -27.01 7.08
C GLN A 268 -18.20 -27.67 6.02
N ALA A 269 -17.06 -27.08 5.68
CA ALA A 269 -16.16 -27.58 4.63
C ALA A 269 -15.51 -28.93 4.98
N GLY A 270 -15.52 -29.34 6.25
CA GLY A 270 -14.98 -30.62 6.70
C GLY A 270 -15.96 -31.79 6.67
N ARG A 271 -17.18 -31.60 6.15
CA ARG A 271 -18.19 -32.67 6.03
C ARG A 271 -17.85 -33.65 4.91
N PRO A 272 -18.26 -34.93 5.01
CA PRO A 272 -18.10 -35.88 3.90
C PRO A 272 -18.64 -35.33 2.57
N GLY A 273 -17.79 -35.37 1.53
CA GLY A 273 -18.11 -34.94 0.17
C GLY A 273 -18.17 -33.42 -0.05
N ALA A 274 -17.84 -32.60 0.95
CA ALA A 274 -17.81 -31.16 0.79
C ALA A 274 -16.62 -30.72 -0.07
N VAL A 275 -16.89 -29.98 -1.15
CA VAL A 275 -15.85 -29.34 -1.98
C VAL A 275 -15.99 -27.83 -1.88
N THR A 276 -14.97 -27.17 -1.35
CA THR A 276 -14.97 -25.73 -1.13
C THR A 276 -13.82 -25.07 -1.89
N VAL A 277 -14.13 -24.08 -2.72
CA VAL A 277 -13.15 -23.25 -3.43
C VAL A 277 -13.03 -21.90 -2.73
N SER A 278 -11.83 -21.56 -2.27
CA SER A 278 -11.50 -20.30 -1.61
C SER A 278 -10.54 -19.46 -2.44
N THR A 279 -10.88 -18.20 -2.66
CA THR A 279 -9.94 -17.22 -3.25
C THR A 279 -9.04 -16.65 -2.16
N ASN A 280 -7.73 -16.77 -2.33
CA ASN A 280 -6.70 -16.28 -1.40
C ASN A 280 -6.96 -16.76 0.04
N MET A 281 -7.36 -15.85 0.92
CA MET A 281 -7.62 -16.09 2.34
C MET A 281 -9.11 -15.99 2.69
N ALA A 282 -10.03 -16.14 1.73
CA ALA A 282 -11.45 -16.17 2.03
C ALA A 282 -11.74 -17.33 3.01
N GLY A 283 -12.57 -17.05 4.03
CA GLY A 283 -12.78 -18.01 5.12
C GLY A 283 -11.75 -17.99 6.25
N ARG A 284 -10.91 -16.97 6.32
CA ARG A 284 -9.96 -16.81 7.43
C ARG A 284 -10.66 -16.63 8.78
N GLY A 285 -10.00 -17.09 9.85
CA GLY A 285 -10.51 -17.00 11.22
C GLY A 285 -11.60 -18.03 11.57
N THR A 286 -12.11 -18.79 10.60
CA THR A 286 -13.05 -19.89 10.86
C THR A 286 -12.35 -21.23 10.75
N ASP A 287 -12.61 -22.10 11.72
CA ASP A 287 -12.01 -23.43 11.77
C ASP A 287 -12.78 -24.45 10.94
N ILE A 288 -12.05 -25.23 10.15
CA ILE A 288 -12.60 -26.40 9.44
C ILE A 288 -12.45 -27.61 10.37
N ILE A 289 -13.58 -28.07 10.90
CA ILE A 289 -13.67 -29.24 11.77
C ILE A 289 -14.07 -30.44 10.90
N LEU A 290 -13.34 -31.55 10.98
CA LEU A 290 -13.72 -32.77 10.26
C LEU A 290 -15.08 -33.28 10.78
N GLY A 291 -16.00 -33.61 9.89
CA GLY A 291 -17.41 -33.89 10.21
C GLY A 291 -18.32 -32.65 10.23
N GLY A 292 -17.75 -31.44 10.09
CA GLY A 292 -18.49 -30.16 10.09
C GLY A 292 -18.69 -29.58 11.50
N ASN A 293 -19.26 -28.38 11.57
CA ASN A 293 -19.54 -27.73 12.85
C ASN A 293 -20.90 -28.21 13.39
N GLN A 294 -20.83 -28.95 14.50
CA GLN A 294 -21.98 -29.60 15.14
C GLN A 294 -23.08 -28.61 15.56
N ASP A 295 -22.71 -27.51 16.22
CA ASP A 295 -23.66 -26.52 16.74
C ASP A 295 -24.51 -25.89 15.62
N GLN A 296 -23.90 -25.65 14.47
CA GLN A 296 -24.59 -25.08 13.31
C GLN A 296 -25.48 -26.10 12.59
N LEU A 297 -25.12 -27.38 12.61
CA LEU A 297 -25.89 -28.46 11.99
C LEU A 297 -27.06 -28.94 12.86
N ASN A 298 -26.99 -28.70 14.17
CA ASN A 298 -27.98 -29.16 15.14
C ASN A 298 -28.24 -30.67 15.05
N ILE A 299 -27.15 -31.44 14.87
CA ILE A 299 -27.14 -32.91 14.80
C ILE A 299 -26.68 -33.51 16.14
N SER A 300 -27.06 -34.76 16.37
CA SER A 300 -26.65 -35.49 17.57
C SER A 300 -25.14 -35.80 17.57
N ASP A 301 -24.55 -35.96 18.77
CA ASP A 301 -23.15 -36.36 18.93
C ASP A 301 -22.82 -37.64 18.15
N ASP A 302 -23.74 -38.62 18.15
CA ASP A 302 -23.57 -39.90 17.46
C ASP A 302 -23.54 -39.74 15.92
N GLU A 303 -24.31 -38.80 15.38
CA GLU A 303 -24.33 -38.50 13.93
C GLU A 303 -23.08 -37.74 13.52
N TRP A 304 -22.67 -36.74 14.32
CA TRP A 304 -21.44 -36.00 14.07
C TRP A 304 -20.21 -36.91 14.16
N GLN A 305 -20.15 -37.81 15.14
CA GLN A 305 -19.03 -38.74 15.30
C GLN A 305 -18.91 -39.69 14.10
N GLN A 306 -20.03 -40.15 13.54
CA GLN A 306 -20.02 -40.97 12.32
C GLN A 306 -19.44 -40.22 11.11
N ASP A 307 -19.85 -38.97 10.91
CA ASP A 307 -19.30 -38.14 9.83
C ASP A 307 -17.82 -37.84 10.06
N HIS A 308 -17.41 -37.55 11.30
CA HIS A 308 -16.04 -37.30 11.69
C HIS A 308 -15.14 -38.53 11.46
N ASP A 309 -15.54 -39.70 11.96
CA ASP A 309 -14.79 -40.96 11.80
C ASP A 309 -14.66 -41.34 10.32
N ARG A 310 -15.73 -41.17 9.53
CA ARG A 310 -15.71 -41.37 8.08
C ARG A 310 -14.67 -40.49 7.40
N VAL A 311 -14.59 -39.21 7.77
CA VAL A 311 -13.61 -38.29 7.19
C VAL A 311 -12.18 -38.68 7.60
N ILE A 312 -11.97 -39.12 8.85
CA ILE A 312 -10.67 -39.63 9.30
C ILE A 312 -10.25 -40.87 8.50
N GLU A 313 -11.16 -41.81 8.27
CA GLU A 313 -10.89 -43.02 7.47
C GLU A 313 -10.53 -42.70 6.02
N LEU A 314 -11.12 -41.64 5.46
CA LEU A 314 -10.80 -41.11 4.12
C LEU A 314 -9.49 -40.31 4.07
N GLY A 315 -8.73 -40.22 5.17
CA GLY A 315 -7.45 -39.51 5.21
C GLY A 315 -7.57 -38.03 5.55
N GLY A 316 -8.71 -37.58 6.10
CA GLY A 316 -8.94 -36.21 6.54
C GLY A 316 -9.16 -35.21 5.41
N LEU A 317 -9.08 -33.92 5.75
CA LEU A 317 -9.22 -32.83 4.77
C LEU A 317 -8.07 -32.85 3.77
N TYR A 318 -8.41 -32.82 2.47
CA TYR A 318 -7.44 -32.62 1.40
C TYR A 318 -7.40 -31.14 0.99
N VAL A 319 -6.23 -30.51 1.08
CA VAL A 319 -6.03 -29.12 0.68
C VAL A 319 -5.24 -29.05 -0.62
N ILE A 320 -5.84 -28.45 -1.65
CA ILE A 320 -5.26 -28.27 -2.96
C ILE A 320 -4.95 -26.79 -3.19
N GLY A 321 -3.69 -26.44 -3.43
CA GLY A 321 -3.31 -25.10 -3.90
C GLY A 321 -3.22 -25.09 -5.43
N THR A 322 -3.94 -24.22 -6.12
CA THR A 322 -3.92 -24.18 -7.60
C THR A 322 -2.81 -23.31 -8.20
N SER A 323 -2.05 -22.63 -7.35
CA SER A 323 -0.84 -21.88 -7.65
C SER A 323 -0.09 -21.63 -6.33
N ARG A 324 1.19 -21.30 -6.39
CA ARG A 324 1.90 -20.74 -5.23
C ARG A 324 1.63 -19.25 -5.07
N HIS A 325 1.52 -18.79 -3.84
CA HIS A 325 1.39 -17.37 -3.52
C HIS A 325 2.76 -16.67 -3.54
N GLU A 326 2.74 -15.34 -3.50
CA GLU A 326 3.96 -14.51 -3.44
C GLU A 326 4.82 -14.79 -2.20
N SER A 327 4.20 -15.27 -1.12
CA SER A 327 4.89 -15.68 0.11
C SER A 327 4.60 -17.12 0.48
N ARG A 328 5.65 -17.82 0.94
CA ARG A 328 5.59 -19.17 1.52
C ARG A 328 4.69 -19.23 2.73
N ARG A 329 4.56 -18.12 3.46
CA ARG A 329 3.70 -17.99 4.63
C ARG A 329 2.24 -18.25 4.28
N ILE A 330 1.74 -17.63 3.21
CA ILE A 330 0.35 -17.76 2.75
C ILE A 330 0.10 -19.20 2.28
N ASP A 331 1.05 -19.81 1.56
CA ASP A 331 0.96 -21.23 1.21
C ASP A 331 0.87 -22.13 2.45
N ASN A 332 1.65 -21.84 3.49
CA ASN A 332 1.63 -22.60 4.75
C ASN A 332 0.34 -22.38 5.55
N GLN A 333 -0.27 -21.20 5.47
CA GLN A 333 -1.59 -20.96 6.06
C GLN A 333 -2.66 -21.80 5.37
N LEU A 334 -2.61 -21.91 4.03
CA LEU A 334 -3.50 -22.80 3.28
C LEU A 334 -3.29 -24.26 3.71
N ARG A 335 -2.04 -24.75 3.72
CA ARG A 335 -1.72 -26.11 4.23
C ARG A 335 -2.20 -26.31 5.68
N GLY A 336 -2.09 -25.28 6.51
CA GLY A 336 -2.51 -25.24 7.91
C GLY A 336 -4.01 -25.40 8.15
N ARG A 337 -4.82 -25.40 7.09
CA ARG A 337 -6.25 -25.73 7.16
C ARG A 337 -6.49 -27.22 7.38
N ALA A 338 -5.56 -28.09 6.98
CA ALA A 338 -5.60 -29.53 7.22
C ALA A 338 -4.74 -29.95 8.43
N GLY A 339 -5.07 -31.12 8.99
CA GLY A 339 -4.29 -31.79 10.04
C GLY A 339 -4.30 -31.09 11.40
N ARG A 340 -5.42 -30.46 11.76
CA ARG A 340 -5.58 -29.74 13.03
C ARG A 340 -5.79 -30.70 14.19
N GLN A 341 -5.32 -30.33 15.39
CA GLN A 341 -5.42 -31.16 16.60
C GLN A 341 -4.94 -32.61 16.44
N GLY A 342 -4.02 -32.88 15.50
CA GLY A 342 -3.49 -34.22 15.24
C GLY A 342 -4.33 -35.07 14.28
N ASP A 343 -5.35 -34.48 13.66
CA ASP A 343 -6.13 -35.11 12.61
C ASP A 343 -5.24 -35.51 11.41
N PRO A 344 -5.61 -36.57 10.66
CA PRO A 344 -5.02 -36.80 9.36
C PRO A 344 -5.41 -35.66 8.39
N GLY A 345 -4.61 -35.50 7.36
CA GLY A 345 -4.90 -34.55 6.29
C GLY A 345 -3.80 -34.60 5.26
N GLU A 346 -4.09 -34.08 4.08
CA GLU A 346 -3.14 -34.07 2.97
C GLU A 346 -3.10 -32.70 2.33
N THR A 347 -1.95 -32.30 1.82
CA THR A 347 -1.84 -31.06 1.06
C THR A 347 -1.01 -31.27 -0.20
N ARG A 348 -1.43 -30.67 -1.31
CA ARG A 348 -0.67 -30.67 -2.57
C ARG A 348 -0.87 -29.35 -3.30
N PHE A 349 0.19 -28.87 -3.96
CA PHE A 349 0.11 -27.72 -4.85
C PHE A 349 0.23 -28.16 -6.30
N PHE A 350 -0.67 -27.65 -7.13
CA PHE A 350 -0.66 -27.76 -8.58
C PHE A 350 -0.22 -26.41 -9.11
N THR A 351 0.91 -26.36 -9.79
CA THR A 351 1.51 -25.12 -10.28
C THR A 351 1.72 -25.22 -11.79
N SER A 352 1.74 -24.08 -12.47
CA SER A 352 2.03 -24.02 -13.89
C SER A 352 3.20 -23.07 -14.13
N THR A 353 3.90 -23.25 -15.24
CA THR A 353 4.96 -22.31 -15.61
C THR A 353 4.44 -21.02 -16.23
N GLU A 354 3.13 -20.98 -16.44
CA GLU A 354 2.39 -19.80 -16.83
C GLU A 354 1.80 -19.04 -15.62
N ASP A 355 1.98 -19.54 -14.39
CA ASP A 355 1.59 -18.83 -13.17
C ASP A 355 2.35 -17.50 -13.05
N ASP A 356 1.68 -16.48 -12.50
CA ASP A 356 2.17 -15.10 -12.44
C ASP A 356 3.52 -14.99 -11.69
N MET A 357 3.66 -15.73 -10.57
CA MET A 357 4.90 -15.81 -9.80
C MET A 357 6.05 -16.38 -10.64
N VAL A 358 5.80 -17.44 -11.40
CA VAL A 358 6.82 -18.13 -12.21
C VAL A 358 7.22 -17.29 -13.40
N LYS A 359 6.26 -16.65 -14.07
CA LYS A 359 6.52 -15.72 -15.17
C LYS A 359 7.39 -14.54 -14.74
N ARG A 360 7.11 -13.94 -13.57
CA ARG A 360 7.81 -12.76 -13.07
C ARG A 360 9.17 -13.08 -12.44
N PHE A 361 9.29 -14.20 -11.73
CA PHE A 361 10.46 -14.46 -10.86
C PHE A 361 11.11 -15.83 -11.06
N GLY A 362 10.47 -16.74 -11.80
CA GLY A 362 10.97 -18.09 -12.09
C GLY A 362 12.10 -18.15 -13.13
N GLY A 363 12.24 -17.10 -13.94
CA GLY A 363 13.38 -16.86 -14.83
C GLY A 363 13.63 -17.94 -15.90
N ASP A 364 14.84 -17.91 -16.48
CA ASP A 364 15.29 -18.83 -17.54
C ASP A 364 15.54 -20.26 -17.04
N ARG A 365 15.72 -20.45 -15.71
CA ARG A 365 16.01 -21.77 -15.12
C ARG A 365 14.82 -22.72 -15.21
N ILE A 366 13.62 -22.26 -14.86
CA ILE A 366 12.43 -23.12 -14.93
C ILE A 366 12.08 -23.40 -16.40
N LYS A 367 12.13 -22.36 -17.25
CA LYS A 367 11.93 -22.52 -18.71
C LYS A 367 12.96 -23.47 -19.35
N GLY A 368 14.22 -23.38 -18.94
CA GLY A 368 15.31 -24.23 -19.43
C GLY A 368 15.21 -25.68 -18.97
N ILE A 369 14.71 -25.93 -17.75
CA ILE A 369 14.41 -27.30 -17.31
C ILE A 369 13.29 -27.88 -18.15
N MET A 370 12.22 -27.11 -18.40
CA MET A 370 11.06 -27.58 -19.15
C MET A 370 11.29 -27.84 -20.64
N SER A 371 12.10 -27.00 -21.30
CA SER A 371 12.44 -27.20 -22.72
C SER A 371 13.22 -28.50 -22.95
N LEU A 372 13.89 -28.99 -21.90
CA LEU A 372 14.63 -30.25 -21.90
C LEU A 372 13.74 -31.49 -21.73
N VAL A 373 12.57 -31.38 -21.09
CA VAL A 373 11.76 -32.56 -20.72
C VAL A 373 10.81 -33.03 -21.82
N GLY A 374 10.53 -32.23 -22.87
CA GLY A 374 9.75 -32.70 -24.03
C GLY A 374 8.39 -33.33 -23.66
N LEU A 375 7.73 -32.83 -22.62
CA LEU A 375 6.51 -33.40 -22.07
C LEU A 375 5.25 -32.81 -22.72
N ASP A 376 4.25 -33.67 -22.84
CA ASP A 376 2.87 -33.29 -23.12
C ASP A 376 2.33 -32.36 -22.03
N ASP A 377 1.42 -31.46 -22.40
CA ASP A 377 0.95 -30.38 -21.52
C ASP A 377 0.22 -30.88 -20.26
N ASP A 378 -0.25 -32.13 -20.27
CA ASP A 378 -1.07 -32.75 -19.22
C ASP A 378 -0.27 -33.65 -18.25
N VAL A 379 1.04 -33.85 -18.46
CA VAL A 379 1.86 -34.70 -17.58
C VAL A 379 2.52 -33.86 -16.48
N PRO A 380 2.27 -34.14 -15.18
CA PRO A 380 2.89 -33.40 -14.09
C PRO A 380 4.38 -33.71 -13.98
N ILE A 381 5.17 -32.67 -13.73
CA ILE A 381 6.58 -32.82 -13.36
C ILE A 381 6.72 -32.81 -11.84
N GLU A 382 6.97 -33.99 -11.28
CA GLU A 382 7.37 -34.14 -9.88
C GLU A 382 8.90 -34.14 -9.77
N ASN A 383 9.47 -32.97 -9.48
CA ASN A 383 10.93 -32.86 -9.34
C ASN A 383 11.32 -31.90 -8.21
N ARG A 384 12.04 -32.45 -7.22
CA ARG A 384 12.57 -31.69 -6.07
C ARG A 384 13.38 -30.46 -6.47
N MET A 385 14.10 -30.49 -7.60
CA MET A 385 14.85 -29.35 -8.11
C MET A 385 13.94 -28.19 -8.53
N ILE A 386 12.80 -28.49 -9.15
CA ILE A 386 11.82 -27.47 -9.57
C ILE A 386 11.12 -26.89 -8.34
N THR A 387 10.67 -27.72 -7.40
CA THR A 387 10.09 -27.25 -6.12
C THR A 387 11.06 -26.32 -5.38
N LYS A 388 12.35 -26.65 -5.36
CA LYS A 388 13.39 -25.78 -4.77
C LYS A 388 13.59 -24.48 -5.55
N ALA A 389 13.53 -24.52 -6.88
CA ALA A 389 13.59 -23.32 -7.72
C ALA A 389 12.38 -22.39 -7.46
N MET A 390 11.17 -22.94 -7.34
CA MET A 390 9.96 -22.19 -6.97
C MET A 390 10.09 -21.54 -5.60
N SER A 391 10.56 -22.28 -4.60
CA SER A 391 10.80 -21.74 -3.25
C SER A 391 11.84 -20.61 -3.26
N GLY A 392 12.87 -20.72 -4.11
CA GLY A 392 13.85 -19.67 -4.31
C GLY A 392 13.28 -18.42 -5.00
N ALA A 393 12.34 -18.59 -5.93
CA ALA A 393 11.62 -17.49 -6.53
C ALA A 393 10.74 -16.76 -5.50
N GLN A 394 9.96 -17.49 -4.69
CA GLN A 394 9.18 -16.93 -3.57
C GLN A 394 10.05 -16.12 -2.60
N SER A 395 11.21 -16.66 -2.21
CA SER A 395 12.13 -15.96 -1.30
C SER A 395 12.60 -14.61 -1.85
N LYS A 396 12.77 -14.50 -3.18
CA LYS A 396 13.14 -13.22 -3.82
C LYS A 396 11.98 -12.23 -3.82
N VAL A 397 10.75 -12.70 -4.03
CA VAL A 397 9.54 -11.88 -3.98
C VAL A 397 9.32 -11.36 -2.56
N GLU A 398 9.47 -12.22 -1.56
CA GLU A 398 9.44 -11.86 -0.14
C GLU A 398 10.48 -10.77 0.18
N GLY A 399 11.73 -10.96 -0.23
CA GLY A 399 12.80 -9.97 -0.03
C GLY A 399 12.52 -8.62 -0.70
N TYR A 400 11.98 -8.63 -1.93
CA TYR A 400 11.56 -7.41 -2.62
C TYR A 400 10.46 -6.66 -1.85
N HIS A 401 9.42 -7.36 -1.39
CA HIS A 401 8.34 -6.73 -0.62
C HIS A 401 8.81 -6.23 0.75
N PHE A 402 9.72 -6.96 1.41
CA PHE A 402 10.36 -6.51 2.64
C PHE A 402 11.09 -5.18 2.42
N GLU A 403 11.85 -5.03 1.33
CA GLU A 403 12.57 -3.79 1.02
C GLU A 403 11.61 -2.62 0.75
N VAL A 404 10.52 -2.86 0.00
CA VAL A 404 9.47 -1.85 -0.23
C VAL A 404 8.84 -1.39 1.09
N ARG A 405 8.49 -2.32 1.98
CA ARG A 405 7.90 -1.98 3.29
C ARG A 405 8.89 -1.26 4.19
N LYS A 406 10.15 -1.69 4.19
CA LYS A 406 11.21 -1.03 4.96
C LYS A 406 11.36 0.43 4.51
N ASN A 407 11.46 0.67 3.20
CA ASN A 407 11.56 2.02 2.67
C ASN A 407 10.34 2.85 3.06
N LEU A 408 9.12 2.30 2.96
CA LEU A 408 7.89 2.99 3.38
C LEU A 408 7.96 3.44 4.86
N VAL A 409 8.46 2.58 5.75
CA VAL A 409 8.66 2.91 7.17
C VAL A 409 9.73 3.97 7.35
N ASP A 410 10.87 3.85 6.66
CA ASP A 410 11.97 4.81 6.78
C ASP A 410 11.52 6.23 6.36
N TYR A 411 10.72 6.35 5.30
CA TYR A 411 10.09 7.62 4.91
C TYR A 411 9.05 8.09 5.93
N ASP A 412 8.17 7.21 6.40
CA ASP A 412 7.14 7.57 7.37
C ASP A 412 7.73 7.95 8.73
N ASP A 413 8.88 7.41 9.15
CA ASP A 413 9.53 7.76 10.42
C ASP A 413 9.97 9.24 10.45
N VAL A 414 10.39 9.79 9.31
CA VAL A 414 10.68 11.22 9.16
C VAL A 414 9.39 12.04 9.31
N VAL A 415 8.35 11.68 8.57
CA VAL A 415 7.04 12.36 8.64
C VAL A 415 6.41 12.21 10.02
N ASN A 416 6.59 11.08 10.67
CA ASN A 416 6.05 10.77 11.99
C ASN A 416 6.68 11.64 13.07
N SER A 417 7.97 11.97 12.94
CA SER A 417 8.64 12.92 13.84
C SER A 417 8.00 14.30 13.77
N GLN A 418 7.76 14.82 12.56
CA GLN A 418 7.05 16.09 12.36
C GLN A 418 5.60 16.00 12.87
N ARG A 419 4.92 14.90 12.59
CA ARG A 419 3.54 14.64 13.02
C ARG A 419 3.40 14.66 14.53
N ASN A 420 4.34 14.05 15.26
CA ASN A 420 4.32 14.02 16.72
C ASN A 420 4.38 15.44 17.31
N GLU A 421 5.25 16.30 16.78
CA GLU A 421 5.32 17.70 17.21
C GLU A 421 4.02 18.46 16.92
N ILE A 422 3.49 18.35 15.70
CA ILE A 422 2.22 18.99 15.33
C ILE A 422 1.06 18.45 16.19
N TYR A 423 1.01 17.14 16.44
CA TYR A 423 -0.05 16.53 17.25
C TYR A 423 0.06 16.94 18.72
N HIS A 424 1.28 17.05 19.26
CA HIS A 424 1.52 17.58 20.59
C HIS A 424 1.07 19.05 20.69
N MET A 425 1.45 19.91 19.74
CA MET A 425 0.99 21.30 19.68
C MET A 425 -0.53 21.41 19.60
N ARG A 426 -1.16 20.60 18.73
CA ARG A 426 -2.63 20.56 18.59
C ARG A 426 -3.30 20.11 19.88
N LYS A 427 -2.76 19.09 20.54
CA LYS A 427 -3.30 18.59 21.81
C LYS A 427 -3.23 19.67 22.88
N ASN A 428 -2.09 20.32 23.05
CA ASN A 428 -1.92 21.40 24.03
C ASN A 428 -2.87 22.57 23.76
N ALA A 429 -3.06 22.94 22.48
CA ALA A 429 -4.02 23.99 22.10
C ALA A 429 -5.47 23.60 22.40
N LEU A 430 -5.84 22.34 22.19
CA LEU A 430 -7.20 21.83 22.47
C LEU A 430 -7.48 21.65 23.96
N GLU A 431 -6.46 21.26 24.74
CA GLU A 431 -6.54 21.13 26.20
C GLU A 431 -6.43 22.48 26.93
N ALA A 432 -6.00 23.53 26.22
CA ALA A 432 -5.90 24.92 26.67
C ALA A 432 -4.99 25.16 27.90
N GLU A 433 -4.15 24.20 28.27
CA GLU A 433 -3.16 24.38 29.34
C GLU A 433 -2.00 25.25 28.86
N GLY A 434 -1.80 26.40 29.50
CA GLY A 434 -0.63 27.27 29.25
C GLY A 434 -0.56 27.89 27.84
N LEU A 435 -1.67 27.89 27.09
CA LEU A 435 -1.66 28.36 25.69
C LEU A 435 -1.31 29.86 25.59
N LYS A 436 -1.78 30.68 26.53
CA LYS A 436 -1.47 32.11 26.56
C LYS A 436 0.03 32.32 26.77
N GLU A 437 0.60 31.64 27.77
CA GLU A 437 2.02 31.69 28.09
C GLU A 437 2.87 31.21 26.91
N ALA A 438 2.46 30.10 26.25
CA ALA A 438 3.14 29.58 25.06
C ALA A 438 3.08 30.54 23.87
N ILE A 439 1.96 31.25 23.67
CA ILE A 439 1.83 32.28 22.63
C ILE A 439 2.74 33.47 22.96
N LEU A 440 2.72 33.97 24.20
CA LEU A 440 3.55 35.10 24.62
C LEU A 440 5.04 34.81 24.45
N ILE A 441 5.49 33.60 24.80
CA ILE A 441 6.89 33.17 24.56
C ILE A 441 7.22 33.20 23.06
N ARG A 442 6.31 32.74 22.20
CA ARG A 442 6.53 32.77 20.74
C ARG A 442 6.59 34.19 20.19
N VAL A 443 5.70 35.07 20.66
CA VAL A 443 5.70 36.48 20.28
C VAL A 443 7.01 37.15 20.73
N ALA A 444 7.44 36.92 21.98
CA ALA A 444 8.69 37.47 22.49
C ALA A 444 9.91 37.00 21.67
N ASN A 445 9.98 35.71 21.32
CA ASN A 445 11.06 35.18 20.48
C ASN A 445 11.04 35.78 19.06
N GLU A 446 9.86 36.02 18.49
CA GLU A 446 9.72 36.66 17.17
C GLU A 446 10.19 38.12 17.21
N VAL A 447 9.79 38.87 18.24
CA VAL A 447 10.24 40.24 18.48
C VAL A 447 11.76 40.28 18.60
N GLN A 448 12.35 39.42 19.43
CA GLN A 448 13.80 39.30 19.58
C GLN A 448 14.49 38.93 18.25
N GLY A 449 13.89 38.06 17.44
CA GLY A 449 14.40 37.73 16.11
C GLY A 449 14.43 38.93 15.16
N ILE A 450 13.36 39.72 15.16
CA ILE A 450 13.23 40.93 14.34
C ILE A 450 14.21 42.01 14.82
N VAL A 451 14.27 42.27 16.13
CA VAL A 451 15.16 43.26 16.74
C VAL A 451 16.64 42.89 16.50
N SER A 452 17.01 41.63 16.72
CA SER A 452 18.38 41.17 16.49
C SER A 452 18.82 41.21 15.02
N THR A 453 17.87 41.17 14.08
CA THR A 453 18.15 41.31 12.64
C THR A 453 18.21 42.77 12.21
N GLY A 454 17.35 43.62 12.77
CA GLY A 454 17.30 45.06 12.46
C GLY A 454 18.41 45.88 13.13
N LEU A 455 18.83 45.50 14.34
CA LEU A 455 19.81 46.23 15.15
C LEU A 455 21.19 45.56 15.14
N VAL A 456 21.72 45.26 13.95
CA VAL A 456 23.03 44.62 13.79
C VAL A 456 24.14 45.67 13.73
N GLY A 457 25.15 45.53 14.58
CA GLY A 457 26.33 46.40 14.56
C GLY A 457 26.13 47.73 15.28
N ASP A 458 26.86 48.76 14.86
CA ASP A 458 26.73 50.10 15.44
C ASP A 458 25.43 50.77 14.97
N SER A 459 24.94 51.77 15.71
CA SER A 459 23.68 52.46 15.41
C SER A 459 23.61 53.12 14.03
N ALA A 460 24.74 53.26 13.33
CA ALA A 460 24.77 53.76 11.95
C ALA A 460 24.38 52.70 10.90
N ASP A 461 24.43 51.43 11.27
CA ASP A 461 24.17 50.27 10.39
C ASP A 461 22.80 49.64 10.64
N TRP A 462 22.01 50.18 11.58
CA TRP A 462 20.68 49.66 11.93
C TRP A 462 19.66 49.90 10.81
N ASP A 463 18.89 48.86 10.47
CA ASP A 463 17.75 48.93 9.54
C ASP A 463 16.44 49.07 10.31
N VAL A 464 16.30 50.20 11.00
CA VAL A 464 15.16 50.47 11.90
C VAL A 464 13.85 50.57 11.13
N ASP A 465 13.86 51.16 9.93
CA ASP A 465 12.65 51.32 9.11
C ASP A 465 12.05 49.95 8.72
N SER A 466 12.88 48.99 8.29
CA SER A 466 12.42 47.63 7.97
C SER A 466 11.92 46.91 9.21
N MET A 467 12.69 47.00 10.31
CA MET A 467 12.34 46.39 11.60
C MET A 467 11.00 46.88 12.15
N VAL A 468 10.76 48.19 12.14
CA VAL A 468 9.49 48.81 12.58
C VAL A 468 8.33 48.38 11.68
N GLY A 469 8.58 48.24 10.38
CA GLY A 469 7.60 47.70 9.43
C GLY A 469 7.15 46.29 9.80
N GLU A 470 8.10 45.40 10.12
CA GLU A 470 7.82 44.03 10.55
C GLU A 470 7.10 43.97 11.90
N LEU A 471 7.57 44.72 12.91
CA LEU A 471 6.95 44.75 14.24
C LEU A 471 5.50 45.27 14.22
N ARG A 472 5.23 46.34 13.45
CA ARG A 472 3.86 46.86 13.26
C ARG A 472 2.93 45.86 12.57
N GLY A 473 3.49 44.90 11.83
CA GLY A 473 2.73 43.79 11.26
C GLY A 473 2.24 42.78 12.30
N LEU A 474 2.89 42.71 13.47
CA LEU A 474 2.57 41.78 14.55
C LEU A 474 1.63 42.38 15.59
N PHE A 475 1.87 43.62 16.05
CA PHE A 475 1.06 44.30 17.07
C PHE A 475 1.23 45.84 17.02
N GLU A 476 0.38 46.54 17.77
CA GLU A 476 0.53 47.99 17.97
C GLU A 476 1.70 48.29 18.90
N LEU A 477 2.67 49.06 18.42
CA LEU A 477 3.87 49.42 19.18
C LEU A 477 3.55 50.31 20.40
N PRO A 478 4.36 50.23 21.48
CA PRO A 478 4.30 51.17 22.60
C PRO A 478 4.43 52.63 22.14
N GLN A 479 3.92 53.57 22.93
CA GLN A 479 4.01 55.00 22.59
C GLN A 479 5.46 55.50 22.59
N GLU A 480 6.30 54.84 23.37
CA GLU A 480 7.73 55.07 23.53
C GLU A 480 8.55 54.64 22.30
N LEU A 481 7.97 53.81 21.42
CA LEU A 481 8.58 53.27 20.20
C LEU A 481 7.67 53.52 18.99
N ALA A 482 6.97 54.66 18.99
CA ALA A 482 5.92 54.93 18.03
C ALA A 482 6.48 55.25 16.64
N GLU A 483 7.62 55.93 16.55
CA GLU A 483 8.29 56.31 15.31
C GLU A 483 9.67 55.64 15.19
N PRO A 484 10.20 55.41 13.97
CA PRO A 484 11.52 54.81 13.77
C PRO A 484 12.65 55.52 14.51
N ASP A 485 12.59 56.86 14.58
CA ASP A 485 13.62 57.64 15.28
C ASP A 485 13.69 57.33 16.79
N ASP A 486 12.59 56.87 17.41
CA ASP A 486 12.51 56.59 18.85
C ASP A 486 13.39 55.39 19.25
N PHE A 487 13.68 54.47 18.32
CA PHE A 487 14.48 53.27 18.59
C PHE A 487 15.97 53.58 18.81
N PHE A 488 16.46 54.73 18.36
CA PHE A 488 17.84 55.15 18.59
C PHE A 488 18.11 55.68 20.01
N ASP A 489 17.05 55.88 20.80
CA ASP A 489 17.15 56.35 22.19
C ASP A 489 17.35 55.21 23.21
N PHE A 490 17.26 53.96 22.77
CA PHE A 490 17.32 52.76 23.61
C PHE A 490 18.36 51.77 23.08
N ASP A 491 18.89 50.91 23.95
CA ASP A 491 19.66 49.76 23.50
C ASP A 491 18.75 48.56 23.14
N SER A 492 19.34 47.53 22.53
CA SER A 492 18.58 46.37 22.07
C SER A 492 17.85 45.62 23.20
N GLU A 493 18.39 45.62 24.41
CA GLU A 493 17.80 44.92 25.56
C GLU A 493 16.61 45.74 26.11
N GLU A 494 16.75 47.07 26.16
CA GLU A 494 15.68 48.01 26.54
C GLU A 494 14.53 47.99 25.52
N ILE A 495 14.82 47.84 24.23
CA ILE A 495 13.80 47.73 23.16
C ILE A 495 13.03 46.41 23.26
N GLU A 496 13.69 45.31 23.64
CA GLU A 496 13.03 44.00 23.83
C GLU A 496 12.16 43.96 25.09
N ASP A 497 12.53 44.71 26.14
CA ASP A 497 11.81 44.77 27.43
C ASP A 497 10.54 45.65 27.39
N LEU A 498 10.51 46.67 26.51
CA LEU A 498 9.38 47.60 26.29
C LEU A 498 8.25 46.96 25.47
#